data_AF-A0A2E1A6M3-F1
#
_entry.id   AF-A0A2E1A6M3-F1
#
_cell.length_a   1.000
_cell.length_b   1.000
_cell.length_c   1.000
_cell.angle_alpha   90.00
_cell.angle_beta   90.00
_cell.angle_gamma   90.00
#
_symmetry.space_group_name_H-M   'P 1'
#
loop_
_entity.id
_entity.type
_entity.pdbx_description
1 polymer ?
#
loop_
_entity_poly.entity_id
_entity_poly.type
_entity_poly.pdbx_seq_one_letter_code
_entity_poly.pdbx_strand_id
1 'polypeptide(L)'
;MKQIISYIRREEWSPYVAGTLLGVVGILAVWMSNSLLGASGAFENLVGLAGQAIAPSLFDNMYFNYVMPPGITWGVVLLVGLFFGGMLGAATSGTLKWGKKGSANSDDQWKSIFGPQIWKRWLLAFVGAIILEYAAGIAGGCTSGLAISGGMLLAPSAFLFIAGMFASGIVTAYLIYRKRY
;
A
#
# COMPACT_ATOMS: atom_id res chain seq x y z
N MET A 1 -17.09 27.27 7.47
CA MET A 1 -16.41 26.83 6.23
C MET A 1 -14.90 27.02 6.23
N LYS A 2 -14.35 28.21 6.54
CA LYS A 2 -12.89 28.46 6.49
C LYS A 2 -12.04 27.52 7.38
N GLN A 3 -12.53 27.19 8.58
CA GLN A 3 -11.84 26.27 9.50
C GLN A 3 -11.76 24.84 8.97
N ILE A 4 -12.83 24.32 8.35
CA ILE A 4 -12.86 22.97 7.75
C ILE A 4 -11.87 22.89 6.59
N ILE A 5 -11.86 23.91 5.71
CA ILE A 5 -10.91 23.97 4.58
C ILE A 5 -9.48 24.05 5.10
N SER A 6 -9.23 24.83 6.15
CA SER A 6 -7.90 24.91 6.76
C SER A 6 -7.45 23.59 7.41
N TYR A 7 -8.41 22.79 7.89
CA TYR A 7 -8.12 21.48 8.48
C TYR A 7 -7.78 20.45 7.39
N ILE A 8 -8.57 20.41 6.31
CA ILE A 8 -8.33 19.52 5.16
C ILE A 8 -6.97 19.80 4.50
N ARG A 9 -6.53 21.06 4.50
CA ARG A 9 -5.23 21.46 3.95
C ARG A 9 -4.02 21.10 4.81
N ARG A 10 -4.21 20.56 6.02
CA ARG A 10 -3.08 20.13 6.85
C ARG A 10 -2.45 18.86 6.29
N GLU A 11 -1.13 18.78 6.36
CA GLU A 11 -0.38 17.58 5.95
C GLU A 11 -0.72 16.38 6.85
N GLU A 12 -0.93 16.62 8.14
CA GLU A 12 -1.24 15.60 9.13
C GLU A 12 -2.58 15.90 9.82
N TRP A 13 -3.45 14.89 9.87
CA TRP A 13 -4.71 14.93 10.60
C TRP A 13 -4.56 14.26 11.96
N SER A 14 -5.48 14.56 12.88
CA SER A 14 -5.51 13.85 14.17
C SER A 14 -5.68 12.34 13.94
N PRO A 15 -4.91 11.47 14.63
CA PRO A 15 -5.03 10.02 14.49
C PRO A 15 -6.45 9.51 14.73
N TYR A 16 -7.19 10.15 15.64
CA TYR A 16 -8.58 9.80 15.92
C TYR A 16 -9.49 10.07 14.72
N VAL A 17 -9.35 11.24 14.08
CA VAL A 17 -10.17 11.62 12.92
C VAL A 17 -9.85 10.73 11.72
N ALA A 18 -8.56 10.56 11.42
CA ALA A 18 -8.12 9.70 10.32
C ALA A 18 -8.54 8.24 10.55
N GLY A 19 -8.38 7.73 11.78
CA GLY A 19 -8.78 6.38 12.16
C GLY A 19 -10.30 6.15 12.08
N THR A 20 -11.11 7.09 12.55
CA THR A 20 -12.58 6.99 12.42
C THR A 20 -13.01 6.99 10.96
N LEU A 21 -12.46 7.86 10.12
CA LEU A 21 -12.78 7.90 8.69
C LEU A 21 -12.35 6.61 7.98
N LEU A 22 -11.17 6.08 8.31
CA LEU A 22 -10.70 4.81 7.77
C LEU A 22 -11.63 3.65 8.19
N GLY A 23 -12.09 3.64 9.45
CA GLY A 23 -13.08 2.66 9.93
C GLY A 23 -14.41 2.75 9.17
N VAL A 24 -14.91 3.96 8.92
CA VAL A 24 -16.12 4.17 8.10
C VAL A 24 -15.90 3.64 6.68
N VAL A 25 -14.75 3.91 6.07
CA VAL A 25 -14.41 3.35 4.74
C VAL A 25 -14.34 1.82 4.78
N GLY A 26 -13.79 1.23 5.84
CA GLY A 26 -13.75 -0.22 6.03
C GLY A 26 -15.16 -0.83 6.10
N ILE A 27 -16.06 -0.23 6.89
CA ILE A 27 -17.46 -0.66 7.00
C ILE A 27 -18.17 -0.53 5.65
N LEU A 28 -17.99 0.60 4.96
CA LEU A 28 -18.58 0.83 3.64
C LEU A 28 -18.07 -0.17 2.60
N ALA A 29 -16.76 -0.50 2.63
CA ALA A 29 -16.19 -1.50 1.74
C ALA A 29 -16.87 -2.86 1.91
N VAL A 30 -17.03 -3.32 3.16
CA VAL A 30 -17.73 -4.58 3.46
C VAL A 30 -19.20 -4.49 3.06
N TRP A 31 -19.88 -3.39 3.39
CA TRP A 31 -21.30 -3.21 3.11
C TRP A 31 -21.62 -3.19 1.60
N MET A 32 -20.78 -2.54 0.79
CA MET A 32 -21.02 -2.40 -0.66
C MET A 32 -20.49 -3.59 -1.48
N SER A 33 -19.37 -4.18 -1.08
CA SER A 33 -18.64 -5.14 -1.91
C SER A 33 -18.49 -6.54 -1.28
N ASN A 34 -18.99 -6.72 -0.05
CA ASN A 34 -18.82 -7.92 0.75
C ASN A 34 -17.35 -8.41 0.81
N SER A 35 -16.42 -7.47 0.65
CA SER A 35 -14.98 -7.70 0.53
C SER A 35 -14.25 -6.82 1.55
N LEU A 36 -13.21 -7.39 2.15
CA LEU A 36 -12.32 -6.65 3.05
C LEU A 36 -11.39 -5.72 2.27
N LEU A 37 -10.77 -4.76 2.96
CA LEU A 37 -9.78 -3.87 2.34
C LEU A 37 -8.54 -4.70 1.98
N GLY A 38 -8.15 -4.72 0.70
CA GLY A 38 -6.97 -5.42 0.23
C GLY A 38 -6.39 -4.79 -1.02
N ALA A 39 -5.08 -4.57 -1.03
CA ALA A 39 -4.37 -3.95 -2.17
C ALA A 39 -3.61 -4.97 -3.04
N SER A 40 -2.89 -5.92 -2.43
CA SER A 40 -2.08 -6.91 -3.15
C SER A 40 -2.92 -7.80 -4.08
N GLY A 41 -4.04 -8.35 -3.60
CA GLY A 41 -4.93 -9.15 -4.43
C GLY A 41 -5.53 -8.37 -5.61
N ALA A 42 -5.75 -7.06 -5.47
CA ALA A 42 -6.19 -6.22 -6.59
C ALA A 42 -5.11 -6.09 -7.66
N PHE A 43 -3.84 -5.98 -7.24
CA PHE A 43 -2.69 -5.95 -8.13
C PHE A 43 -2.51 -7.29 -8.85
N GLU A 44 -2.59 -8.41 -8.12
CA GLU A 44 -2.50 -9.77 -8.68
C GLU A 44 -3.62 -10.05 -9.70
N ASN A 45 -4.86 -9.61 -9.44
CA ASN A 45 -5.97 -9.76 -10.40
C ASN A 45 -5.75 -8.97 -11.70
N LEU A 46 -5.21 -7.75 -11.61
CA LEU A 46 -4.87 -6.93 -12.79
C LEU A 46 -3.71 -7.55 -13.58
N VAL A 47 -2.68 -8.02 -12.88
CA VAL A 47 -1.52 -8.68 -13.50
C VAL A 47 -1.95 -9.99 -14.15
N GLY A 48 -2.85 -10.77 -13.53
CA GLY A 48 -3.43 -11.96 -14.13
C GLY A 48 -4.19 -11.65 -15.42
N LEU A 49 -4.96 -10.56 -15.45
CA LEU A 49 -5.72 -10.15 -16.64
C LEU A 49 -4.79 -9.74 -17.79
N ALA A 50 -3.78 -8.91 -17.50
CA ALA A 50 -2.77 -8.52 -18.49
C ALA A 50 -1.90 -9.71 -18.92
N GLY A 51 -1.58 -10.59 -17.97
CA GLY A 51 -0.76 -11.78 -18.17
C GLY A 51 -1.41 -12.82 -19.07
N GLN A 52 -2.71 -13.10 -18.88
CA GLN A 52 -3.46 -13.97 -19.78
C GLN A 52 -3.57 -13.42 -21.21
N ALA A 53 -3.62 -12.10 -21.37
CA ALA A 53 -3.67 -11.47 -22.69
C ALA A 53 -2.32 -11.53 -23.44
N ILE A 54 -1.19 -11.47 -22.72
CA ILE A 54 0.15 -11.41 -23.32
C ILE A 54 0.80 -12.80 -23.42
N ALA A 55 0.68 -13.63 -22.38
CA ALA A 55 1.36 -14.90 -22.26
C ALA A 55 0.46 -15.94 -21.55
N PRO A 56 -0.61 -16.42 -22.21
CA PRO A 56 -1.60 -17.30 -21.59
C PRO A 56 -0.99 -18.58 -21.02
N SER A 57 0.07 -19.11 -21.62
CA SER A 57 0.75 -20.34 -21.14
C SER A 57 1.46 -20.19 -19.79
N LEU A 58 1.82 -18.97 -19.37
CA LEU A 58 2.45 -18.71 -18.06
C LEU A 58 1.41 -18.41 -16.97
N PHE A 59 0.24 -17.93 -17.38
CA PHE A 59 -0.84 -17.49 -16.50
C PHE A 59 -2.00 -18.49 -16.39
N ASP A 60 -1.98 -19.57 -17.18
CA ASP A 60 -2.86 -20.73 -17.01
C ASP A 60 -2.29 -21.68 -15.94
N ASN A 61 -2.26 -21.22 -14.69
CA ASN A 61 -1.74 -21.98 -13.57
C ASN A 61 -2.75 -22.01 -12.41
N MET A 62 -2.57 -22.94 -11.47
CA MET A 62 -3.51 -23.14 -10.35
C MET A 62 -3.74 -21.84 -9.55
N TYR A 63 -2.71 -20.99 -9.44
CA TYR A 63 -2.79 -19.75 -8.68
C TYR A 63 -3.72 -18.73 -9.36
N PHE A 64 -3.52 -18.40 -10.64
CA PHE A 64 -4.40 -17.46 -11.34
C PHE A 64 -5.77 -18.07 -11.70
N ASN A 65 -5.90 -19.40 -11.74
CA ASN A 65 -7.19 -20.03 -12.04
C ASN A 65 -8.09 -20.18 -10.81
N TYR A 66 -7.53 -20.40 -9.61
CA TYR A 66 -8.31 -20.71 -8.41
C TYR A 66 -8.06 -19.81 -7.20
N VAL A 67 -6.87 -19.21 -7.09
CA VAL A 67 -6.50 -18.38 -5.93
C VAL A 67 -6.79 -16.90 -6.21
N MET A 68 -6.34 -16.38 -7.36
CA MET A 68 -6.55 -15.00 -7.79
C MET A 68 -7.07 -14.95 -9.24
N PRO A 69 -8.39 -15.17 -9.44
CA PRO A 69 -8.97 -15.18 -10.77
C PRO A 69 -8.86 -13.81 -11.45
N PRO A 70 -8.31 -13.76 -12.68
CA PRO A 70 -8.08 -12.50 -13.37
C PRO A 70 -9.39 -11.79 -13.65
N GLY A 71 -9.43 -10.50 -13.32
CA GLY A 71 -10.65 -9.72 -13.43
C GLY A 71 -10.56 -8.36 -12.78
N ILE A 72 -11.49 -7.49 -13.14
CA ILE A 72 -11.68 -6.21 -12.43
C ILE A 72 -12.57 -6.51 -11.22
N THR A 73 -11.94 -6.84 -10.10
CA THR A 73 -12.64 -7.06 -8.82
C THR A 73 -12.91 -5.74 -8.11
N TRP A 74 -13.74 -5.76 -7.06
CA TRP A 74 -13.92 -4.60 -6.20
C TRP A 74 -12.62 -4.10 -5.58
N GLY A 75 -11.66 -5.00 -5.32
CA GLY A 75 -10.32 -4.62 -4.89
C GLY A 75 -9.61 -3.71 -5.90
N VAL A 76 -9.78 -3.95 -7.21
CA VAL A 76 -9.23 -3.10 -8.27
C VAL A 76 -9.83 -1.70 -8.24
N VAL A 77 -11.15 -1.60 -8.05
CA VAL A 77 -11.85 -0.32 -7.91
C VAL A 77 -11.34 0.44 -6.67
N LEU A 78 -11.15 -0.26 -5.55
CA LEU A 78 -10.56 0.31 -4.33
C LEU A 78 -9.11 0.77 -4.56
N LEU A 79 -8.31 0.01 -5.30
CA LEU A 79 -6.93 0.36 -5.63
C LEU A 79 -6.86 1.64 -6.47
N VAL A 80 -7.74 1.77 -7.46
CA VAL A 80 -7.89 3.00 -8.27
C VAL A 80 -8.34 4.16 -7.40
N GLY A 81 -9.33 3.95 -6.53
CA GLY A 81 -9.79 4.94 -5.56
C GLY A 81 -8.69 5.39 -4.60
N LEU A 82 -7.84 4.48 -4.14
CA LEU A 82 -6.68 4.78 -3.29
C LEU A 82 -5.66 5.65 -4.02
N PHE A 83 -5.38 5.35 -5.29
CA PHE A 83 -4.47 6.14 -6.12
C PHE A 83 -4.97 7.58 -6.30
N PHE A 84 -6.21 7.76 -6.75
CA PHE A 84 -6.78 9.09 -6.95
C PHE A 84 -7.05 9.82 -5.63
N GLY A 85 -7.48 9.10 -4.58
CA GLY A 85 -7.71 9.65 -3.25
C GLY A 85 -6.42 10.17 -2.62
N GLY A 86 -5.33 9.41 -2.71
CA GLY A 86 -4.00 9.86 -2.27
C GLY A 86 -3.49 11.05 -3.06
N MET A 87 -3.71 11.08 -4.38
CA MET A 87 -3.35 12.21 -5.23
C MET A 87 -4.14 13.47 -4.87
N LEU A 88 -5.45 13.36 -4.63
CA LEU A 88 -6.29 14.45 -4.15
C LEU A 88 -5.87 14.92 -2.75
N GLY A 89 -5.54 14.00 -1.84
CA GLY A 89 -4.99 14.33 -0.52
C GLY A 89 -3.68 15.13 -0.62
N ALA A 90 -2.76 14.70 -1.48
CA ALA A 90 -1.51 15.42 -1.72
C ALA A 90 -1.73 16.78 -2.41
N ALA A 91 -2.70 16.88 -3.33
CA ALA A 91 -3.03 18.14 -4.00
C ALA A 91 -3.67 19.14 -3.04
N THR A 92 -4.60 18.70 -2.20
CA THR A 92 -5.31 19.54 -1.22
C THR A 92 -4.40 20.01 -0.10
N SER A 93 -3.45 19.20 0.35
CA SER A 93 -2.43 19.59 1.34
C SER A 93 -1.27 20.42 0.76
N GLY A 94 -1.20 20.60 -0.57
CA GLY A 94 -0.10 21.32 -1.22
C GLY A 94 1.23 20.54 -1.25
N THR A 95 1.22 19.27 -0.83
CA THR A 95 2.40 18.39 -0.78
C THR A 95 2.68 17.67 -2.09
N LEU A 96 1.79 17.79 -3.09
CA LEU A 96 1.99 17.18 -4.40
C LEU A 96 3.25 17.76 -5.08
N LYS A 97 4.27 16.90 -5.25
CA LYS A 97 5.55 17.24 -5.91
C LYS A 97 5.58 16.89 -7.40
N TRP A 98 4.42 16.63 -8.02
CA TRP A 98 4.32 16.27 -9.44
C TRP A 98 4.99 17.33 -10.31
N GLY A 99 5.87 16.91 -11.21
CA GLY A 99 6.57 17.81 -12.15
C GLY A 99 7.63 18.74 -11.53
N LYS A 100 7.86 18.72 -10.21
CA LYS A 100 8.92 19.53 -9.58
C LYS A 100 10.30 18.89 -9.79
N LYS A 101 11.31 19.72 -10.05
CA LYS A 101 12.72 19.28 -10.18
C LYS A 101 13.16 18.61 -8.87
N GLY A 102 13.60 17.35 -8.95
CA GLY A 102 13.99 16.55 -7.77
C GLY A 102 12.87 15.73 -7.11
N SER A 103 11.66 15.68 -7.70
CA SER A 103 10.55 14.86 -7.19
C SER A 103 10.88 13.37 -7.08
N ALA A 104 11.69 12.84 -8.01
CA ALA A 104 12.12 11.44 -8.03
C ALA A 104 12.98 11.02 -6.83
N ASN A 105 13.57 11.99 -6.11
CA ASN A 105 14.31 11.74 -4.87
C ASN A 105 14.24 12.96 -3.95
N SER A 106 13.05 13.27 -3.43
CA SER A 106 12.82 14.48 -2.63
C SER A 106 13.10 14.33 -1.14
N ASP A 107 13.62 13.17 -0.72
CA ASP A 107 13.83 12.83 0.69
C ASP A 107 15.27 13.16 1.09
N ASP A 108 15.42 14.07 2.04
CA ASP A 108 16.73 14.56 2.46
C ASP A 108 17.45 13.55 3.37
N GLN A 109 16.71 12.72 4.12
CA GLN A 109 17.28 11.62 4.91
C GLN A 109 17.83 10.52 3.99
N TRP A 110 17.12 10.21 2.91
CA TRP A 110 17.65 9.27 1.92
C TRP A 110 18.96 9.78 1.29
N LYS A 111 19.01 11.07 0.94
CA LYS A 111 20.20 11.68 0.33
C LYS A 111 21.40 11.68 1.27
N SER A 112 21.22 11.92 2.56
CA SER A 112 22.31 11.91 3.53
C SER A 112 22.90 10.51 3.73
N ILE A 113 22.08 9.46 3.63
CA ILE A 113 22.48 8.08 3.97
C ILE A 113 22.96 7.29 2.75
N PHE A 114 22.23 7.38 1.63
CA PHE A 114 22.47 6.59 0.41
C PHE A 114 22.99 7.40 -0.78
N GLY A 115 22.97 8.73 -0.66
CA GLY A 115 23.38 9.67 -1.69
C GLY A 115 22.23 10.16 -2.57
N PRO A 116 22.49 11.16 -3.44
CA PRO A 116 21.47 11.77 -4.29
C PRO A 116 21.07 10.93 -5.50
N GLN A 117 21.73 9.79 -5.75
CA GLN A 117 21.51 9.00 -6.97
C GLN A 117 20.09 8.42 -7.03
N ILE A 118 19.34 8.83 -8.05
CA ILE A 118 17.95 8.41 -8.27
C ILE A 118 17.87 6.89 -8.52
N TRP A 119 18.73 6.34 -9.38
CA TRP A 119 18.67 4.92 -9.77
C TRP A 119 18.79 3.96 -8.57
N LYS A 120 19.60 4.30 -7.55
CA LYS A 120 19.73 3.48 -6.34
C LYS A 120 18.41 3.38 -5.58
N ARG A 121 17.70 4.51 -5.45
CA ARG A 121 16.40 4.56 -4.78
C ARG A 121 15.37 3.71 -5.52
N TRP A 122 15.31 3.84 -6.84
CA TRP A 122 14.38 3.06 -7.67
C TRP A 122 14.71 1.57 -7.66
N LEU A 123 16.00 1.21 -7.70
CA LEU A 123 16.41 -0.19 -7.61
C LEU A 123 16.03 -0.80 -6.25
N LEU A 124 16.31 -0.11 -5.13
CA LEU A 124 15.90 -0.61 -3.81
C LEU A 124 14.38 -0.66 -3.66
N ALA A 125 13.66 0.35 -4.15
CA ALA A 125 12.19 0.34 -4.12
C ALA A 125 11.60 -0.81 -4.94
N PHE A 126 12.16 -1.09 -6.11
CA PHE A 126 11.72 -2.19 -6.98
C PHE A 126 11.99 -3.56 -6.36
N VAL A 127 13.22 -3.80 -5.87
CA VAL A 127 13.57 -5.06 -5.20
C VAL A 127 12.74 -5.24 -3.92
N GLY A 128 12.55 -4.17 -3.15
CA GLY A 128 11.69 -4.17 -1.97
C GLY A 128 10.23 -4.50 -2.31
N ALA A 129 9.69 -3.93 -3.39
CA ALA A 129 8.34 -4.22 -3.85
C ALA A 129 8.16 -5.70 -4.26
N ILE A 130 9.14 -6.29 -4.96
CA ILE A 130 9.11 -7.73 -5.30
C ILE A 130 9.06 -8.59 -4.03
N ILE A 131 9.93 -8.29 -3.06
CA ILE A 131 9.98 -9.04 -1.80
C ILE A 131 8.66 -8.90 -1.03
N LEU A 132 8.11 -7.68 -0.98
CA LEU A 132 6.84 -7.41 -0.30
C LEU A 132 5.66 -8.14 -0.94
N GLU A 133 5.56 -8.13 -2.27
CA GLU A 133 4.46 -8.81 -2.96
C GLU A 133 4.56 -10.33 -2.82
N TYR A 134 5.77 -10.88 -2.98
CA TYR A 134 6.02 -12.31 -2.77
C TYR A 134 5.68 -12.74 -1.33
N ALA A 135 6.10 -11.95 -0.33
CA ALA A 135 5.79 -12.21 1.07
C ALA A 135 4.28 -12.05 1.37
N ALA A 136 3.60 -11.09 0.74
CA ALA A 136 2.16 -10.91 0.87
C ALA A 136 1.39 -12.12 0.32
N GLY A 137 1.84 -12.69 -0.81
CA GLY A 137 1.30 -13.94 -1.36
C GLY A 137 1.45 -15.11 -0.39
N ILE A 138 2.62 -15.27 0.25
CA ILE A 138 2.86 -16.31 1.27
C ILE A 138 2.01 -16.09 2.52
N ALA A 139 1.90 -14.84 2.98
CA ALA A 139 1.13 -14.48 4.16
C ALA A 139 -0.39 -14.55 3.93
N GLY A 140 -0.84 -14.63 2.68
CA GLY A 140 -2.26 -14.58 2.31
C GLY A 140 -2.86 -13.17 2.39
N GLY A 141 -2.02 -12.12 2.36
CA GLY A 141 -2.47 -10.74 2.38
C GLY A 141 -1.39 -9.71 2.69
N CYS A 142 -1.75 -8.44 2.50
CA CYS A 142 -0.92 -7.27 2.81
C CYS A 142 -1.39 -6.56 4.08
N THR A 143 -0.76 -5.44 4.45
CA THR A 143 -1.10 -4.65 5.64
C THR A 143 -2.57 -4.24 5.71
N SER A 144 -3.17 -3.82 4.59
CA SER A 144 -4.59 -3.44 4.57
C SER A 144 -5.54 -4.63 4.80
N GLY A 145 -5.17 -5.82 4.32
CA GLY A 145 -5.95 -7.05 4.53
C GLY A 145 -5.75 -7.64 5.92
N LEU A 146 -4.51 -7.98 6.28
CA LEU A 146 -4.23 -8.72 7.50
C LEU A 146 -4.22 -7.83 8.74
N ALA A 147 -3.64 -6.63 8.68
CA ALA A 147 -3.56 -5.76 9.86
C ALA A 147 -4.84 -4.92 10.04
N ILE A 148 -5.28 -4.19 9.01
CA ILE A 148 -6.44 -3.28 9.15
C ILE A 148 -7.72 -4.10 9.17
N SER A 149 -8.00 -4.89 8.13
CA SER A 149 -9.24 -5.66 8.05
C SER A 149 -9.29 -6.80 9.08
N GLY A 150 -8.20 -7.55 9.24
CA GLY A 150 -8.10 -8.56 10.28
C GLY A 150 -8.19 -7.98 11.70
N GLY A 151 -7.65 -6.78 11.93
CA GLY A 151 -7.77 -6.06 13.19
C GLY A 151 -9.19 -5.63 13.50
N MET A 152 -9.95 -5.15 12.51
CA MET A 152 -11.39 -4.84 12.66
C MET A 152 -12.20 -6.08 13.08
N LEU A 153 -11.83 -7.25 12.56
CA LEU A 153 -12.46 -8.54 12.88
C LEU A 153 -11.93 -9.17 14.17
N LEU A 154 -10.97 -8.54 14.86
CA LEU A 154 -10.28 -9.11 16.03
C LEU A 154 -9.67 -10.49 15.76
N ALA A 155 -9.24 -10.74 14.52
CA ALA A 155 -8.67 -12.02 14.12
C ALA A 155 -7.32 -12.23 14.81
N PRO A 156 -7.07 -13.39 15.47
CA PRO A 156 -5.77 -13.66 16.10
C PRO A 156 -4.58 -13.56 15.14
N SER A 157 -4.79 -13.93 13.86
CA SER A 157 -3.79 -13.81 12.80
C SER A 157 -3.37 -12.37 12.54
N ALA A 158 -4.25 -11.38 12.72
CA ALA A 158 -3.93 -9.97 12.54
C ALA A 158 -2.88 -9.51 13.56
N PHE A 159 -3.05 -9.89 14.83
CA PHE A 159 -2.10 -9.52 15.89
C PHE A 159 -0.73 -10.18 15.69
N LEU A 160 -0.70 -11.45 15.28
CA LEU A 160 0.54 -12.13 14.92
C LEU A 160 1.24 -11.46 13.74
N PHE A 161 0.48 -11.11 12.70
CA PHE A 161 1.01 -10.43 11.52
C PHE A 161 1.55 -9.03 11.86
N ILE A 162 0.82 -8.24 12.65
CA ILE A 162 1.26 -6.93 13.11
C ILE A 162 2.56 -7.05 13.91
N ALA A 163 2.61 -7.95 14.90
CA ALA A 163 3.82 -8.16 15.71
C ALA A 163 5.01 -8.59 14.84
N GLY A 164 4.81 -9.52 13.91
CA GLY A 164 5.83 -9.98 12.98
C GLY A 164 6.34 -8.86 12.07
N MET A 165 5.42 -8.08 11.48
CA MET A 165 5.76 -6.95 10.61
C MET A 165 6.59 -5.90 11.34
N PHE A 166 6.19 -5.51 12.56
CA PHE A 166 6.95 -4.54 13.35
C PHE A 166 8.31 -5.08 13.75
N ALA A 167 8.39 -6.33 14.21
CA ALA A 167 9.66 -6.96 14.58
C ALA A 167 10.63 -7.00 13.37
N SER A 168 10.16 -7.48 12.21
CA SER A 168 10.97 -7.50 11.00
C SER A 168 11.34 -6.10 10.53
N GLY A 169 10.40 -5.15 10.55
CA GLY A 169 10.63 -3.76 10.12
C GLY A 169 11.68 -3.05 10.97
N ILE A 170 11.62 -3.22 12.30
CA ILE A 170 12.61 -2.67 13.23
C ILE A 170 13.99 -3.28 12.95
N VAL A 171 14.09 -4.61 12.81
CA VAL A 171 15.36 -5.29 12.52
C VAL A 171 15.92 -4.84 11.17
N THR A 172 15.09 -4.78 10.12
CA THR A 172 15.51 -4.33 8.79
C THR A 172 15.96 -2.88 8.82
N ALA A 173 15.22 -1.98 9.49
CA ALA A 173 15.63 -0.57 9.64
C ALA A 173 16.97 -0.46 10.37
N TYR A 174 17.16 -1.23 11.45
CA TYR A 174 18.42 -1.27 12.19
C TYR A 174 19.59 -1.78 11.34
N LEU A 175 19.38 -2.82 10.51
CA LEU A 175 20.41 -3.37 9.64
C LEU A 175 20.76 -2.45 8.45
N ILE A 176 19.77 -1.78 7.88
CA ILE A 176 19.93 -0.90 6.72
C ILE A 176 20.55 0.44 7.14
N TYR A 177 20.03 1.07 8.20
CA TYR A 177 20.45 2.39 8.63
C TYR A 177 21.57 2.36 9.67
N ARG A 178 21.69 1.30 10.49
CA ARG A 178 22.73 1.11 11.50
C ARG A 178 22.98 2.39 12.33
N LYS A 179 24.19 2.95 12.27
CA LYS A 179 24.62 4.18 12.97
C LYS A 179 24.39 5.46 12.16
N ARG A 180 23.72 5.38 11.01
CA ARG A 180 23.50 6.52 10.09
C ARG A 180 22.09 7.13 10.26
N TYR A 181 21.43 6.84 11.37
CA TYR A 181 20.23 7.56 11.80
C TYR A 181 20.59 8.96 12.29
#